data_AF-A0AAU4S2V4-F1
#
_entry.id   AF-A0AAU4S2V4-F1
#
_cell.length_a   1.000
_cell.length_b   1.000
_cell.length_c   1.000
_cell.angle_alpha   90.00
_cell.angle_beta   90.00
_cell.angle_gamma   90.00
#
_symmetry.space_group_name_H-M   'P 1'
#
loop_
_entity.id
_entity.type
_entity.pdbx_description
1 polymer ?
#
loop_
_entity_poly.entity_id
_entity_poly.type
_entity_poly.pdbx_seq_one_letter_code
_entity_poly.pdbx_strand_id
1 'polypeptide(L)'
;MTPQQRPARSRRRLACVAVIVAASAALASGPGFAAGAGVVRVADPPAPTPTAGAAETPAAAPQAPAAVIEPVAAAPKKDVPAFGAYLDYGTRGVDRIAELSRWLGGADLRVGHTYLPGDRWSNIEGAPDFLEAWADWRRERDDRMFVLNVPMMERNEDGLSDTQVKLLLRQGAAGAFDHHFRALAERLVELKVPDTVIVLGWEMNGITYTHRCGPDPAAWKKYWNRIVTTMRSVPGQKFRFDFTPTRGRDAVPWTQCYPGDDTVDIIGMDAYDQPRGLSFDEQVKEPYGLQEHVDFAKSHGKAISYPEWGLFRNGDNAEYMRRMLAWMDEHKPLYNTVTDYCPHGVWQCAANPKSSEVYRSVLSGRSDEPKPTPTPTPVEPTTPPDCSPLDLGDWVEYWLGGKLCLRFDWYSRNR
;
A
#
# COMPACT_ATOMS: atom_id res chain seq x y z
N MET A 1 63.98 -43.22 -17.31
CA MET A 1 63.02 -44.27 -16.93
C MET A 1 61.61 -43.76 -17.20
N THR A 2 61.07 -44.07 -18.37
CA THR A 2 59.62 -44.23 -18.64
C THR A 2 59.30 -45.73 -18.50
N PRO A 3 58.05 -46.24 -18.35
CA PRO A 3 56.75 -45.70 -18.78
C PRO A 3 55.66 -45.67 -17.65
N GLN A 4 54.62 -44.83 -17.71
CA GLN A 4 53.31 -45.03 -18.37
C GLN A 4 52.50 -46.23 -17.84
N GLN A 5 51.33 -46.00 -17.21
CA GLN A 5 50.10 -46.80 -17.39
C GLN A 5 48.86 -46.17 -16.68
N ARG A 6 47.88 -45.76 -17.50
CA ARG A 6 46.41 -45.86 -17.25
C ARG A 6 45.92 -47.07 -18.08
N PRO A 7 44.66 -47.54 -18.01
CA PRO A 7 43.60 -47.46 -16.98
C PRO A 7 43.00 -48.85 -16.63
N ALA A 8 42.15 -48.96 -15.60
CA ALA A 8 41.25 -50.11 -15.44
C ALA A 8 39.82 -49.66 -15.11
N ARG A 9 38.89 -50.09 -15.98
CA ARG A 9 37.42 -49.98 -15.85
C ARG A 9 36.88 -51.20 -15.09
N SER A 10 36.01 -50.98 -14.11
CA SER A 10 34.86 -51.86 -13.81
C SER A 10 33.79 -50.99 -13.10
N ARG A 11 32.73 -50.57 -13.79
CA ARG A 11 31.42 -51.21 -14.01
C ARG A 11 30.62 -51.57 -12.74
N ARG A 12 29.47 -50.85 -12.64
CA ARG A 12 28.15 -51.22 -12.05
C ARG A 12 28.02 -50.98 -10.53
N ARG A 13 26.94 -50.36 -9.99
CA ARG A 13 25.53 -50.28 -10.43
C ARG A 13 24.88 -48.94 -10.04
N LEU A 14 24.11 -48.36 -10.98
CA LEU A 14 23.00 -47.44 -10.70
C LEU A 14 21.82 -48.24 -10.12
N ALA A 15 21.05 -47.61 -9.23
CA ALA A 15 19.67 -47.98 -8.96
C ALA A 15 18.78 -46.75 -9.22
N CYS A 16 18.18 -46.70 -10.41
CA CYS A 16 17.00 -45.91 -10.69
C CYS A 16 15.79 -46.82 -10.47
N VAL A 17 14.78 -46.36 -9.71
CA VAL A 17 13.48 -47.01 -9.63
C VAL A 17 12.56 -46.31 -10.63
N ALA A 18 12.14 -47.07 -11.64
CA ALA A 18 11.05 -46.73 -12.55
C ALA A 18 9.88 -47.67 -12.26
N VAL A 19 8.66 -47.13 -12.24
CA VAL A 19 7.43 -47.93 -12.39
C VAL A 19 6.60 -47.32 -13.51
N ILE A 20 6.25 -48.20 -14.46
CA ILE A 20 5.48 -48.00 -15.68
C ILE A 20 4.03 -48.45 -15.41
N VAL A 21 3.04 -47.73 -15.93
CA VAL A 21 1.73 -48.28 -16.37
C VAL A 21 1.32 -47.49 -17.62
N ALA A 22 1.64 -47.98 -18.82
CA ALA A 22 0.80 -48.82 -19.71
C ALA A 22 -0.42 -48.08 -20.28
N ALA A 23 -0.24 -47.52 -21.49
CA ALA A 23 -1.31 -47.12 -22.40
C ALA A 23 -1.75 -48.33 -23.24
N SER A 24 -3.05 -48.43 -23.51
CA SER A 24 -3.60 -49.30 -24.56
C SER A 24 -4.78 -48.59 -25.21
N ALA A 25 -4.65 -48.34 -26.51
CA ALA A 25 -5.71 -47.87 -27.38
C ALA A 25 -6.30 -49.06 -28.16
N ALA A 26 -7.62 -49.03 -28.41
CA ALA A 26 -8.24 -49.75 -29.51
C ALA A 26 -9.40 -48.91 -30.08
N LEU A 27 -9.37 -48.80 -31.41
CA LEU A 27 -10.23 -48.02 -32.31
C LEU A 27 -11.57 -48.72 -32.61
N ALA A 28 -12.55 -47.94 -33.08
CA ALA A 28 -13.46 -48.35 -34.15
C ALA A 28 -14.02 -47.14 -34.93
N SER A 29 -13.59 -47.03 -36.21
CA SER A 29 -14.36 -46.76 -37.45
C SER A 29 -15.61 -45.83 -37.40
N GLY A 30 -15.80 -44.80 -38.23
CA GLY A 30 -15.49 -44.62 -39.66
C GLY A 30 -16.56 -43.68 -40.29
N PRO A 31 -16.53 -43.37 -41.61
CA PRO A 31 -16.42 -41.99 -42.12
C PRO A 31 -17.65 -41.42 -42.86
N GLY A 32 -17.62 -40.11 -43.15
CA GLY A 32 -18.50 -39.44 -44.10
C GLY A 32 -17.88 -38.17 -44.71
N PHE A 33 -17.38 -38.29 -45.93
CA PHE A 33 -16.95 -37.20 -46.83
C PHE A 33 -18.16 -36.43 -47.38
N ALA A 34 -18.02 -35.12 -47.60
CA ALA A 34 -18.42 -34.49 -48.86
C ALA A 34 -17.78 -33.09 -49.02
N ALA A 35 -17.14 -32.91 -50.18
CA ALA A 35 -16.59 -31.67 -50.69
C ALA A 35 -17.66 -30.83 -51.41
N GLY A 36 -17.38 -29.54 -51.60
CA GLY A 36 -18.10 -28.64 -52.51
C GLY A 36 -17.66 -27.19 -52.26
N ALA A 37 -16.56 -26.75 -52.86
CA ALA A 37 -16.54 -26.06 -54.16
C ALA A 37 -17.20 -24.67 -54.09
N GLY A 38 -16.37 -23.65 -54.29
CA GLY A 38 -16.70 -22.26 -54.10
C GLY A 38 -17.66 -21.69 -55.14
N VAL A 39 -18.30 -20.59 -54.75
CA VAL A 39 -18.82 -19.59 -55.67
C VAL A 39 -18.44 -18.23 -55.10
N VAL A 40 -17.43 -17.63 -55.72
CA VAL A 40 -17.17 -16.19 -55.70
C VAL A 40 -18.39 -15.53 -56.30
N ARG A 41 -19.15 -14.77 -55.52
CA ARG A 41 -20.12 -13.82 -56.07
C ARG A 41 -19.44 -12.47 -56.25
N VAL A 42 -19.39 -12.11 -57.52
CA VAL A 42 -18.98 -10.83 -58.08
C VAL A 42 -19.81 -9.71 -57.45
N ALA A 43 -19.12 -8.60 -57.20
CA ALA A 43 -19.62 -7.36 -56.65
C ALA A 43 -20.86 -6.82 -57.38
N ASP A 44 -21.82 -6.33 -56.60
CA ASP A 44 -22.91 -5.48 -57.08
C ASP A 44 -22.35 -4.12 -57.55
N PRO A 45 -22.89 -3.53 -58.64
CA PRO A 45 -22.49 -2.21 -59.12
C PRO A 45 -22.97 -1.08 -58.19
N PRO A 46 -22.25 0.06 -58.12
CA PRO A 46 -22.53 1.11 -57.16
C PRO A 46 -23.75 1.94 -57.59
N ALA A 47 -24.68 2.16 -56.65
CA ALA A 47 -25.78 3.11 -56.76
C ALA A 47 -25.43 4.42 -56.01
N PRO A 48 -26.07 5.55 -56.37
CA PRO A 48 -25.40 6.83 -56.58
C PRO A 48 -25.16 7.66 -55.31
N THR A 49 -24.16 8.53 -55.44
CA THR A 49 -23.73 9.58 -54.51
C THR A 49 -24.89 10.48 -54.07
N PRO A 50 -25.12 10.71 -52.76
CA PRO A 50 -25.98 11.78 -52.30
C PRO A 50 -25.27 13.14 -52.45
N THR A 51 -25.98 14.05 -53.11
CA THR A 51 -25.71 15.47 -53.31
C THR A 51 -25.27 16.19 -52.03
N ALA A 52 -24.26 17.05 -52.15
CA ALA A 52 -23.83 17.99 -51.12
C ALA A 52 -24.98 18.93 -50.73
N GLY A 53 -25.50 18.74 -49.51
CA GLY A 53 -26.37 19.68 -48.81
C GLY A 53 -25.54 20.78 -48.13
N ALA A 54 -26.08 21.98 -48.15
CA ALA A 54 -25.47 23.23 -47.70
C ALA A 54 -24.94 23.18 -46.26
N ALA A 55 -23.87 23.95 -46.03
CA ALA A 55 -23.28 24.18 -44.72
C ALA A 55 -24.29 24.89 -43.79
N GLU A 56 -24.76 24.17 -42.78
CA GLU A 56 -25.40 24.77 -41.60
C GLU A 56 -24.33 25.03 -40.54
N THR A 57 -24.28 26.29 -40.09
CA THR A 57 -23.47 26.75 -38.96
C THR A 57 -23.94 26.05 -37.67
N PRO A 58 -23.07 25.39 -36.89
CA PRO A 58 -23.48 24.87 -35.60
C PRO A 58 -23.74 26.02 -34.62
N ALA A 59 -24.99 26.13 -34.18
CA ALA A 59 -25.37 26.95 -33.04
C ALA A 59 -24.65 26.47 -31.77
N ALA A 60 -24.21 27.42 -30.94
CA ALA A 60 -23.49 27.19 -29.71
C ALA A 60 -24.26 26.24 -28.77
N ALA A 61 -23.57 25.20 -28.29
CA ALA A 61 -24.08 24.31 -27.26
C ALA A 61 -24.24 25.07 -25.92
N PRO A 62 -25.30 24.82 -25.13
CA PRO A 62 -25.43 25.39 -23.79
C PRO A 62 -24.33 24.82 -22.89
N GLN A 63 -23.59 25.73 -22.24
CA GLN A 63 -22.56 25.40 -21.25
C GLN A 63 -23.16 24.56 -20.12
N ALA A 64 -22.57 23.39 -19.87
CA ALA A 64 -22.85 22.61 -18.67
C ALA A 64 -22.47 23.45 -17.43
N PRO A 65 -23.32 23.49 -16.38
CA PRO A 65 -22.97 24.20 -15.15
C PRO A 65 -21.71 23.58 -14.54
N ALA A 66 -20.77 24.44 -14.19
CA ALA A 66 -19.53 24.07 -13.51
C ALA A 66 -19.85 23.18 -12.30
N ALA A 67 -19.22 22.01 -12.24
CA ALA A 67 -19.31 21.13 -11.09
C ALA A 67 -18.87 21.89 -9.84
N VAL A 68 -19.81 22.04 -8.91
CA VAL A 68 -19.51 22.50 -7.55
C VAL A 68 -18.65 21.41 -6.92
N ILE A 69 -17.36 21.68 -6.74
CA ILE A 69 -16.47 20.82 -5.96
C ILE A 69 -16.92 20.97 -4.51
N GLU A 70 -17.70 20.01 -4.01
CA GLU A 70 -17.94 19.90 -2.58
C GLU A 70 -16.60 19.64 -1.87
N PRO A 71 -16.33 20.31 -0.73
CA PRO A 71 -15.09 20.09 0.00
C PRO A 71 -15.06 18.66 0.51
N VAL A 72 -14.01 17.95 0.12
CA VAL A 72 -13.62 16.64 0.65
C VAL A 72 -13.71 16.67 2.18
N ALA A 73 -14.35 15.63 2.73
CA ALA A 73 -14.47 15.39 4.15
C ALA A 73 -13.19 15.73 4.92
N ALA A 74 -13.36 16.37 6.08
CA ALA A 74 -12.30 16.92 6.92
C ALA A 74 -11.12 15.95 7.11
N ALA A 75 -9.90 16.45 6.83
CA ALA A 75 -8.66 15.75 7.07
C ALA A 75 -8.50 15.37 8.57
N PRO A 76 -8.00 14.16 8.89
CA PRO A 76 -7.66 13.82 10.27
C PRO A 76 -6.46 14.65 10.75
N LYS A 77 -6.37 14.82 12.08
CA LYS A 77 -5.42 15.68 12.80
C LYS A 77 -3.95 15.36 12.42
N LYS A 78 -3.13 16.40 12.28
CA LYS A 78 -2.12 16.55 11.21
C LYS A 78 -0.67 16.15 11.48
N ASP A 79 -0.27 15.65 12.64
CA ASP A 79 1.18 15.65 12.95
C ASP A 79 1.87 14.28 12.89
N VAL A 80 1.09 13.18 12.83
CA VAL A 80 1.60 11.81 12.92
C VAL A 80 0.97 10.89 11.86
N PRO A 81 1.78 10.24 11.01
CA PRO A 81 1.34 9.18 10.10
C PRO A 81 0.59 8.07 10.84
N ALA A 82 -0.52 7.58 10.26
CA ALA A 82 -1.15 6.37 10.75
C ALA A 82 -0.16 5.21 10.62
N PHE A 83 -0.14 4.30 11.60
CA PHE A 83 0.72 3.13 11.51
C PHE A 83 0.02 1.85 12.00
N GLY A 84 0.56 0.73 11.55
CA GLY A 84 0.12 -0.60 11.91
C GLY A 84 1.19 -1.63 11.60
N ALA A 85 0.77 -2.88 11.44
CA ALA A 85 1.63 -3.98 11.04
C ALA A 85 0.83 -5.04 10.28
N TYR A 86 1.52 -5.75 9.39
CA TYR A 86 1.05 -7.05 8.93
C TYR A 86 1.44 -8.12 9.95
N LEU A 87 0.44 -8.84 10.49
CA LEU A 87 0.62 -9.75 11.62
C LEU A 87 0.13 -11.18 11.38
N ASP A 88 -0.79 -11.35 10.43
CA ASP A 88 -1.31 -12.59 9.85
C ASP A 88 -2.42 -12.17 8.85
N TYR A 89 -2.81 -13.03 7.92
CA TYR A 89 -3.89 -12.70 6.98
C TYR A 89 -5.29 -12.79 7.61
N GLY A 90 -5.47 -13.67 8.61
CA GLY A 90 -6.78 -14.01 9.20
C GLY A 90 -7.10 -13.30 10.51
N THR A 91 -8.04 -13.88 11.26
CA THR A 91 -8.48 -13.39 12.59
C THR A 91 -7.33 -13.25 13.59
N ARG A 92 -6.29 -14.10 13.49
CA ARG A 92 -5.07 -13.98 14.29
C ARG A 92 -4.38 -12.64 14.10
N GLY A 93 -4.45 -12.05 12.91
CA GLY A 93 -3.86 -10.74 12.62
C GLY A 93 -4.55 -9.65 13.44
N VAL A 94 -5.88 -9.70 13.51
CA VAL A 94 -6.70 -8.78 14.32
C VAL A 94 -6.37 -8.91 15.80
N ASP A 95 -6.33 -10.14 16.34
CA ASP A 95 -5.98 -10.39 17.75
C ASP A 95 -4.58 -9.83 18.08
N ARG A 96 -3.63 -10.04 17.16
CA ARG A 96 -2.24 -9.60 17.30
C ARG A 96 -2.08 -8.09 17.25
N ILE A 97 -2.98 -7.33 16.61
CA ILE A 97 -2.91 -5.85 16.66
C ILE A 97 -3.01 -5.37 18.11
N ALA A 98 -3.93 -5.94 18.88
CA ALA A 98 -4.09 -5.56 20.28
C ALA A 98 -2.87 -5.98 21.13
N GLU A 99 -2.25 -7.11 20.81
CA GLU A 99 -1.01 -7.56 21.46
C GLU A 99 0.19 -6.66 21.12
N LEU A 100 0.35 -6.30 19.85
CA LEU A 100 1.40 -5.38 19.40
C LEU A 100 1.24 -4.00 20.04
N SER A 101 0.01 -3.48 20.12
CA SER A 101 -0.31 -2.24 20.85
C SER A 101 0.17 -2.32 22.31
N ARG A 102 -0.14 -3.41 23.02
CA ARG A 102 0.34 -3.60 24.41
C ARG A 102 1.86 -3.68 24.51
N TRP A 103 2.52 -4.36 23.57
CA TRP A 103 3.98 -4.45 23.52
C TRP A 103 4.64 -3.07 23.29
N LEU A 104 3.97 -2.20 22.53
CA LEU A 104 4.29 -0.79 22.34
C LEU A 104 3.73 0.12 23.45
N GLY A 105 3.46 -0.39 24.65
CA GLY A 105 3.02 0.43 25.78
C GLY A 105 1.67 1.13 25.55
N GLY A 106 0.76 0.48 24.82
CA GLY A 106 -0.57 1.01 24.51
C GLY A 106 -0.61 1.99 23.34
N ALA A 107 0.36 1.91 22.42
CA ALA A 107 0.36 2.75 21.22
C ALA A 107 -0.88 2.48 20.36
N ASP A 108 -1.38 3.53 19.71
CA ASP A 108 -2.61 3.48 18.93
C ASP A 108 -2.33 3.04 17.48
N LEU A 109 -2.48 1.74 17.21
CA LEU A 109 -2.39 1.20 15.87
C LEU A 109 -3.69 1.48 15.12
N ARG A 110 -3.63 2.43 14.20
CA ARG A 110 -4.77 2.86 13.38
C ARG A 110 -4.87 2.12 12.05
N VAL A 111 -3.86 1.36 11.65
CA VAL A 111 -3.85 0.67 10.34
C VAL A 111 -3.96 -0.83 10.54
N GLY A 112 -5.04 -1.41 10.03
CA GLY A 112 -5.20 -2.85 9.91
C GLY A 112 -4.82 -3.28 8.49
N HIS A 113 -3.78 -4.10 8.36
CA HIS A 113 -3.23 -4.49 7.07
C HIS A 113 -3.19 -6.00 6.91
N THR A 114 -3.71 -6.47 5.77
CA THR A 114 -3.80 -7.89 5.43
C THR A 114 -3.77 -8.12 3.92
N TYR A 115 -3.75 -9.38 3.50
CA TYR A 115 -3.63 -9.85 2.12
C TYR A 115 -4.76 -10.83 1.79
N LEU A 116 -5.24 -10.75 0.55
CA LEU A 116 -6.02 -11.84 -0.03
C LEU A 116 -5.08 -12.94 -0.55
N PRO A 117 -5.34 -14.22 -0.24
CA PRO A 117 -4.62 -15.31 -0.89
C PRO A 117 -4.85 -15.28 -2.40
N GLY A 118 -3.77 -15.41 -3.17
CA GLY A 118 -3.80 -15.31 -4.63
C GLY A 118 -3.75 -16.65 -5.36
N ASP A 119 -3.96 -17.78 -4.69
CA ASP A 119 -3.89 -19.13 -5.29
C ASP A 119 -5.07 -19.43 -6.21
N ARG A 120 -6.26 -18.89 -5.91
CA ARG A 120 -7.50 -19.09 -6.69
C ARG A 120 -8.37 -17.83 -6.70
N TRP A 121 -9.16 -17.64 -7.75
CA TRP A 121 -10.05 -16.48 -7.86
C TRP A 121 -10.99 -16.29 -6.67
N SER A 122 -11.59 -17.36 -6.14
CA SER A 122 -12.50 -17.26 -4.99
C SER A 122 -11.85 -16.60 -3.75
N ASN A 123 -10.53 -16.74 -3.59
CA ASN A 123 -9.79 -16.10 -2.51
C ASN A 123 -9.57 -14.62 -2.76
N ILE A 124 -9.36 -14.22 -4.01
CA ILE A 124 -9.29 -12.83 -4.45
C ILE A 124 -10.68 -12.16 -4.37
N GLU A 125 -11.76 -12.93 -4.52
CA GLU A 125 -13.14 -12.44 -4.31
C GLU A 125 -13.49 -12.23 -2.83
N GLY A 126 -12.64 -12.68 -1.89
CA GLY A 126 -12.80 -12.47 -0.46
C GLY A 126 -13.31 -13.68 0.34
N ALA A 127 -13.24 -14.91 -0.21
CA ALA A 127 -13.50 -16.15 0.53
C ALA A 127 -12.18 -16.90 0.75
N PRO A 128 -11.72 -17.29 1.95
CA PRO A 128 -12.48 -17.50 3.17
C PRO A 128 -12.82 -16.24 3.98
N ASP A 129 -13.69 -16.41 4.98
CA ASP A 129 -14.32 -15.39 5.85
C ASP A 129 -13.33 -14.61 6.77
N PHE A 130 -12.14 -14.27 6.29
CA PHE A 130 -11.18 -13.46 7.05
C PHE A 130 -11.49 -11.95 7.01
N LEU A 131 -12.23 -11.48 5.99
CA LEU A 131 -12.53 -10.05 5.84
C LEU A 131 -13.48 -9.54 6.93
N GLU A 132 -14.30 -10.41 7.49
CA GLU A 132 -15.31 -10.11 8.51
C GLU A 132 -14.64 -9.58 9.77
N ALA A 133 -13.62 -10.27 10.28
CA ALA A 133 -12.91 -9.86 11.48
C ALA A 133 -12.19 -8.51 11.28
N TRP A 134 -11.60 -8.31 10.10
CA TRP A 134 -10.98 -7.04 9.75
C TRP A 134 -12.00 -5.91 9.58
N ALA A 135 -13.16 -6.22 9.01
CA ALA A 135 -14.25 -5.26 8.85
C ALA A 135 -14.85 -4.87 10.21
N ASP A 136 -15.04 -5.83 11.10
CA ASP A 136 -15.46 -5.58 12.49
C ASP A 136 -14.46 -4.65 13.18
N TRP A 137 -13.16 -4.97 13.11
CA TRP A 137 -12.09 -4.14 13.67
C TRP A 137 -12.09 -2.73 13.08
N ARG A 138 -12.25 -2.57 11.76
CA ARG A 138 -12.28 -1.25 11.11
C ARG A 138 -13.47 -0.40 11.59
N ARG A 139 -14.63 -1.02 11.80
CA ARG A 139 -15.89 -0.33 12.14
C ARG A 139 -16.02 0.04 13.62
N GLU A 140 -15.15 -0.47 14.49
CA GLU A 140 -15.13 -0.09 15.91
C GLU A 140 -14.75 1.39 16.13
N ARG A 141 -13.98 2.00 15.22
CA ARG A 141 -13.54 3.40 15.32
C ARG A 141 -13.38 4.03 13.95
N ASP A 142 -13.91 5.24 13.77
CA ASP A 142 -13.90 5.95 12.48
C ASP A 142 -12.50 6.33 11.98
N ASP A 143 -11.53 6.50 12.87
CA ASP A 143 -10.15 6.92 12.56
C ASP A 143 -9.20 5.76 12.21
N ARG A 144 -9.67 4.52 12.27
CA ARG A 144 -8.95 3.36 11.74
C ARG A 144 -8.89 3.37 10.22
N MET A 145 -7.96 2.62 9.65
CA MET A 145 -7.81 2.43 8.22
C MET A 145 -7.68 0.93 7.96
N PHE A 146 -8.46 0.42 7.02
CA PHE A 146 -8.30 -0.94 6.53
C PHE A 146 -7.54 -0.90 5.20
N VAL A 147 -6.40 -1.59 5.17
CA VAL A 147 -5.50 -1.71 4.02
C VAL A 147 -5.48 -3.17 3.58
N LEU A 148 -5.80 -3.41 2.31
CA LEU A 148 -5.94 -4.75 1.77
C LEU A 148 -5.08 -4.91 0.51
N ASN A 149 -4.10 -5.80 0.57
CA ASN A 149 -3.34 -6.23 -0.61
C ASN A 149 -4.16 -7.21 -1.44
N VAL A 150 -4.37 -6.88 -2.72
CA VAL A 150 -5.24 -7.61 -3.65
C VAL A 150 -4.44 -8.07 -4.87
N PRO A 151 -4.25 -9.38 -5.09
CA PRO A 151 -3.62 -9.89 -6.30
C PRO A 151 -4.43 -9.51 -7.54
N MET A 152 -3.77 -9.19 -8.65
CA MET A 152 -4.49 -8.98 -9.92
C MET A 152 -4.72 -10.30 -10.67
N MET A 153 -4.15 -11.42 -10.21
CA MET A 153 -4.28 -12.72 -10.87
C MET A 153 -4.29 -13.83 -9.82
N GLU A 154 -5.09 -14.89 -10.07
CA GLU A 154 -4.91 -16.15 -9.36
C GLU A 154 -3.58 -16.84 -9.73
N ARG A 155 -3.24 -17.93 -9.04
CA ARG A 155 -1.96 -18.61 -9.18
C ARG A 155 -0.81 -17.61 -9.02
N ASN A 156 -0.97 -16.70 -8.05
CA ASN A 156 -0.17 -15.49 -7.98
C ASN A 156 1.31 -15.78 -7.75
N GLU A 157 1.66 -16.92 -7.15
CA GLU A 157 3.03 -17.30 -6.81
C GLU A 157 3.46 -18.62 -7.48
N ASP A 158 2.73 -19.09 -8.49
CA ASP A 158 2.98 -20.38 -9.17
C ASP A 158 4.26 -20.41 -10.04
N GLY A 159 4.99 -19.30 -10.13
CA GLY A 159 6.22 -19.20 -10.94
C GLY A 159 5.95 -19.31 -12.45
N LEU A 160 4.88 -18.67 -12.95
CA LEU A 160 4.52 -18.73 -14.37
C LEU A 160 5.56 -18.06 -15.27
N SER A 161 5.75 -18.62 -16.47
CA SER A 161 6.62 -18.03 -17.49
C SER A 161 6.10 -16.70 -18.02
N ASP A 162 6.98 -15.85 -18.55
CA ASP A 162 6.59 -14.57 -19.16
C ASP A 162 5.59 -14.72 -20.30
N THR A 163 5.67 -15.80 -21.10
CA THR A 163 4.68 -16.06 -22.15
C THR A 163 3.28 -16.27 -21.57
N GLN A 164 3.18 -17.00 -20.45
CA GLN A 164 1.91 -17.23 -19.77
C GLN A 164 1.39 -15.95 -19.12
N VAL A 165 2.24 -15.22 -18.40
CA VAL A 165 1.85 -13.94 -17.78
C VAL A 165 1.41 -12.92 -18.82
N LYS A 166 2.12 -12.80 -19.93
CA LYS A 166 1.74 -11.92 -21.05
C LYS A 166 0.35 -12.22 -21.59
N LEU A 167 0.02 -13.51 -21.74
CA LEU A 167 -1.32 -13.93 -22.18
C LEU A 167 -2.38 -13.55 -21.15
N LEU A 168 -2.13 -13.81 -19.86
CA LEU A 168 -3.04 -13.48 -18.77
C LEU A 168 -3.26 -11.97 -18.64
N LEU A 169 -2.21 -11.15 -18.71
CA LEU A 169 -2.33 -9.68 -18.71
C LEU A 169 -3.18 -9.18 -19.87
N ARG A 170 -3.07 -9.79 -21.06
CA ARG A 170 -3.89 -9.42 -22.23
C ARG A 170 -5.35 -9.84 -22.06
N GLN A 171 -5.62 -10.98 -21.44
CA GLN A 171 -6.97 -11.39 -21.08
C GLN A 171 -7.59 -10.45 -20.05
N GLY A 172 -6.83 -10.08 -19.00
CA GLY A 172 -7.24 -9.08 -18.02
C GLY A 172 -7.50 -7.71 -18.67
N ALA A 173 -6.60 -7.25 -19.53
CA ALA A 173 -6.78 -6.02 -20.30
C ALA A 173 -8.00 -6.06 -21.25
N ALA A 174 -8.41 -7.25 -21.68
CA ALA A 174 -9.63 -7.48 -22.45
C ALA A 174 -10.90 -7.58 -21.57
N GLY A 175 -10.77 -7.61 -20.24
CA GLY A 175 -11.87 -7.63 -19.27
C GLY A 175 -12.31 -9.03 -18.85
N ALA A 176 -11.52 -10.06 -19.13
CA ALA A 176 -11.89 -11.45 -18.81
C ALA A 176 -12.13 -11.68 -17.31
N PHE A 177 -11.47 -10.90 -16.46
CA PHE A 177 -11.44 -11.09 -15.01
C PHE A 177 -12.19 -9.99 -14.23
N ASP A 178 -12.84 -9.04 -14.91
CA ASP A 178 -13.50 -7.89 -14.28
C ASP A 178 -14.53 -8.33 -13.21
N HIS A 179 -15.25 -9.43 -13.46
CA HIS A 179 -16.27 -9.94 -12.55
C HIS A 179 -15.73 -10.35 -11.16
N HIS A 180 -14.49 -10.84 -11.05
CA HIS A 180 -13.88 -11.18 -9.77
C HIS A 180 -13.67 -9.93 -8.90
N PHE A 181 -13.23 -8.83 -9.50
CA PHE A 181 -13.03 -7.57 -8.78
C PHE A 181 -14.35 -6.86 -8.46
N ARG A 182 -15.38 -7.03 -9.30
CA ARG A 182 -16.74 -6.62 -8.94
C ARG A 182 -17.22 -7.36 -7.69
N ALA A 183 -17.04 -8.68 -7.64
CA ALA A 183 -17.45 -9.50 -6.49
C ALA A 183 -16.73 -9.06 -5.20
N LEU A 184 -15.41 -8.83 -5.25
CA LEU A 184 -14.67 -8.30 -4.11
C LEU A 184 -15.19 -6.91 -3.67
N ALA A 185 -15.43 -6.01 -4.62
CA ALA A 185 -15.92 -4.67 -4.32
C ALA A 185 -17.31 -4.69 -3.68
N GLU A 186 -18.24 -5.51 -4.20
CA GLU A 186 -19.55 -5.74 -3.61
C GLU A 186 -19.42 -6.30 -2.19
N ARG A 187 -18.54 -7.29 -2.00
CA ARG A 187 -18.27 -7.88 -0.69
C ARG A 187 -17.79 -6.86 0.34
N LEU A 188 -16.83 -6.00 -0.02
CA LEU A 188 -16.31 -4.96 0.89
C LEU A 188 -17.38 -3.92 1.26
N VAL A 189 -18.26 -3.57 0.33
CA VAL A 189 -19.41 -2.67 0.60
C VAL A 189 -20.43 -3.35 1.52
N GLU A 190 -20.76 -4.62 1.29
CA GLU A 190 -21.66 -5.41 2.15
C GLU A 190 -21.13 -5.55 3.58
N LEU A 191 -19.81 -5.72 3.73
CA LEU A 191 -19.11 -5.73 5.02
C LEU A 191 -19.01 -4.35 5.67
N LYS A 192 -19.57 -3.30 5.04
CA LYS A 192 -19.59 -1.92 5.53
C LYS A 192 -18.17 -1.36 5.76
N VAL A 193 -17.22 -1.74 4.90
CA VAL A 193 -15.89 -1.13 4.80
C VAL A 193 -15.66 -0.52 3.41
N PRO A 194 -16.55 0.38 2.95
CA PRO A 194 -16.49 0.93 1.60
C PRO A 194 -15.27 1.82 1.38
N ASP A 195 -14.56 2.24 2.42
CA ASP A 195 -13.41 3.14 2.40
C ASP A 195 -12.05 2.40 2.47
N THR A 196 -12.06 1.09 2.21
CA THR A 196 -10.86 0.25 2.17
C THR A 196 -9.80 0.83 1.22
N VAL A 197 -8.54 0.89 1.69
CA VAL A 197 -7.38 1.17 0.84
C VAL A 197 -6.94 -0.14 0.20
N ILE A 198 -6.93 -0.17 -1.13
CA ILE A 198 -6.63 -1.37 -1.92
C ILE A 198 -5.23 -1.22 -2.49
N VAL A 199 -4.31 -2.06 -2.01
CA VAL A 199 -2.96 -2.21 -2.58
C VAL A 199 -3.05 -3.27 -3.67
N LEU A 200 -3.49 -2.83 -4.85
CA LEU A 200 -3.70 -3.70 -5.99
C LEU A 200 -2.35 -4.09 -6.60
N GLY A 201 -2.13 -5.38 -6.89
CA GLY A 201 -0.96 -5.83 -7.67
C GLY A 201 0.39 -5.30 -7.21
N TRP A 202 0.65 -5.32 -5.89
CA TRP A 202 1.88 -4.81 -5.26
C TRP A 202 3.16 -5.43 -5.83
N GLU A 203 4.30 -4.75 -5.68
CA GLU A 203 5.62 -5.18 -6.17
C GLU A 203 5.62 -5.62 -7.65
N MET A 204 4.80 -4.97 -8.48
CA MET A 204 4.64 -5.33 -9.89
C MET A 204 5.94 -5.22 -10.70
N ASN A 205 6.92 -4.44 -10.24
CA ASN A 205 8.21 -4.27 -10.90
C ASN A 205 9.16 -5.46 -10.72
N GLY A 206 8.82 -6.45 -9.90
CA GLY A 206 9.59 -7.67 -9.71
C GLY A 206 9.19 -8.83 -10.63
N ILE A 207 9.61 -10.04 -10.25
CA ILE A 207 9.35 -11.29 -11.01
C ILE A 207 8.51 -12.32 -10.25
N THR A 208 8.33 -12.13 -8.94
CA THR A 208 7.71 -13.11 -8.03
C THR A 208 6.27 -13.40 -8.42
N TYR A 209 5.49 -12.34 -8.65
CA TYR A 209 4.05 -12.45 -8.79
C TYR A 209 3.62 -12.68 -10.24
N THR A 210 2.52 -13.40 -10.42
CA THR A 210 1.87 -13.55 -11.74
C THR A 210 1.30 -12.23 -12.24
N HIS A 211 0.96 -11.30 -11.35
CA HIS A 211 0.53 -9.93 -11.72
C HIS A 211 1.66 -8.96 -12.07
N ARG A 212 2.92 -9.43 -12.14
CA ARG A 212 4.05 -8.55 -12.49
C ARG A 212 3.83 -7.80 -13.81
N CYS A 213 4.34 -6.58 -13.85
CA CYS A 213 4.15 -5.62 -14.94
C CYS A 213 4.97 -5.97 -16.19
N GLY A 214 6.26 -6.29 -16.02
CA GLY A 214 7.01 -6.99 -17.06
C GLY A 214 6.46 -8.42 -17.12
N PRO A 215 5.88 -8.90 -18.24
CA PRO A 215 6.41 -8.81 -19.60
C PRO A 215 5.61 -7.95 -20.61
N ASP A 216 4.54 -7.29 -20.18
CA ASP A 216 3.69 -6.47 -21.05
C ASP A 216 3.12 -5.25 -20.29
N PRO A 217 3.93 -4.20 -20.04
CA PRO A 217 3.51 -3.03 -19.25
C PRO A 217 2.28 -2.30 -19.82
N ALA A 218 2.07 -2.36 -21.13
CA ALA A 218 0.90 -1.77 -21.76
C ALA A 218 -0.39 -2.53 -21.39
N ALA A 219 -0.35 -3.87 -21.45
CA ALA A 219 -1.45 -4.70 -21.00
C ALA A 219 -1.68 -4.58 -19.48
N TRP A 220 -0.60 -4.53 -18.69
CA TRP A 220 -0.68 -4.33 -17.23
C TRP A 220 -1.42 -3.05 -16.86
N LYS A 221 -1.05 -1.90 -17.44
CA LYS A 221 -1.72 -0.61 -17.18
C LYS A 221 -3.18 -0.62 -17.59
N LYS A 222 -3.50 -1.22 -18.73
CA LYS A 222 -4.89 -1.36 -19.18
C LYS A 222 -5.69 -2.25 -18.22
N TYR A 223 -5.08 -3.32 -17.72
CA TYR A 223 -5.73 -4.22 -16.77
C TYR A 223 -5.94 -3.56 -15.40
N TRP A 224 -4.94 -2.84 -14.87
CA TRP A 224 -5.12 -2.00 -13.67
C TRP A 224 -6.33 -1.08 -13.81
N ASN A 225 -6.38 -0.29 -14.90
CA ASN A 225 -7.45 0.66 -15.13
C ASN A 225 -8.83 -0.02 -15.24
N ARG A 226 -8.90 -1.23 -15.81
CA ARG A 226 -10.12 -2.06 -15.87
C ARG A 226 -10.59 -2.47 -14.47
N ILE A 227 -9.69 -2.98 -13.63
CA ILE A 227 -10.00 -3.39 -12.26
C ILE A 227 -10.54 -2.20 -11.48
N VAL A 228 -9.80 -1.09 -11.45
CA VAL A 228 -10.19 0.13 -10.73
C VAL A 228 -11.54 0.66 -11.19
N THR A 229 -11.77 0.73 -12.51
CA THR A 229 -13.06 1.16 -13.07
C THR A 229 -14.19 0.23 -12.64
N THR A 230 -13.95 -1.08 -12.64
CA THR A 230 -14.96 -2.07 -12.26
C THR A 230 -15.32 -1.95 -10.79
N MET A 231 -14.33 -1.89 -9.91
CA MET A 231 -14.56 -1.73 -8.47
C MET A 231 -15.24 -0.40 -8.15
N ARG A 232 -14.83 0.70 -8.81
CA ARG A 232 -15.45 2.02 -8.64
C ARG A 232 -16.90 2.11 -9.16
N SER A 233 -17.32 1.17 -10.01
CA SER A 233 -18.71 1.09 -10.50
C SER A 233 -19.69 0.51 -9.48
N VAL A 234 -19.21 -0.10 -8.39
CA VAL A 234 -20.06 -0.67 -7.35
C VAL A 234 -20.65 0.45 -6.48
N PRO A 235 -21.99 0.55 -6.35
CA PRO A 235 -22.61 1.59 -5.54
C PRO A 235 -22.17 1.56 -4.09
N GLY A 236 -21.94 2.74 -3.50
CA GLY A 236 -21.55 2.89 -2.09
C GLY A 236 -20.06 2.75 -1.81
N GLN A 237 -19.25 2.34 -2.80
CA GLN A 237 -17.80 2.28 -2.65
C GLN A 237 -17.17 3.67 -2.49
N LYS A 238 -16.09 3.73 -1.71
CA LYS A 238 -15.21 4.89 -1.48
C LYS A 238 -13.74 4.44 -1.41
N PHE A 239 -13.40 3.40 -2.17
CA PHE A 239 -12.06 2.81 -2.14
C PHE A 239 -11.01 3.79 -2.63
N ARG A 240 -9.80 3.64 -2.08
CA ARG A 240 -8.59 4.30 -2.56
C ARG A 240 -7.62 3.26 -3.08
N PHE A 241 -7.04 3.49 -4.25
CA PHE A 241 -6.10 2.56 -4.88
C PHE A 241 -4.66 3.01 -4.66
N ASP A 242 -3.87 2.12 -4.07
CA ASP A 242 -2.48 2.34 -3.70
C ASP A 242 -1.54 1.62 -4.69
N PHE A 243 -0.87 2.41 -5.55
CA PHE A 243 0.12 1.89 -6.50
C PHE A 243 1.45 1.71 -5.79
N THR A 244 1.79 0.46 -5.48
CA THR A 244 2.92 0.12 -4.60
C THR A 244 3.93 -0.80 -5.31
N PRO A 245 5.06 -0.27 -5.81
CA PRO A 245 6.18 -1.07 -6.28
C PRO A 245 7.10 -1.50 -5.12
N THR A 246 8.01 -2.43 -5.40
CA THR A 246 9.15 -2.70 -4.53
C THR A 246 10.24 -1.64 -4.75
N ARG A 247 10.97 -1.28 -3.69
CA ARG A 247 12.01 -0.24 -3.74
C ARG A 247 13.13 -0.57 -4.70
N GLY A 248 13.53 0.44 -5.49
CA GLY A 248 14.57 0.33 -6.50
C GLY A 248 14.01 -0.19 -7.83
N ARG A 249 14.91 -0.51 -8.76
CA ARG A 249 14.50 -0.96 -10.10
C ARG A 249 13.79 -2.31 -10.06
N ASP A 250 14.30 -3.25 -9.27
CA ASP A 250 14.05 -4.68 -9.42
C ASP A 250 14.21 -5.13 -10.89
N ALA A 251 13.18 -5.74 -11.51
CA ALA A 251 13.27 -6.22 -12.88
C ALA A 251 12.99 -5.12 -13.92
N VAL A 252 11.99 -4.26 -13.67
CA VAL A 252 11.60 -3.15 -14.57
C VAL A 252 11.40 -1.85 -13.80
N PRO A 253 11.80 -0.68 -14.34
CA PRO A 253 11.46 0.61 -13.73
C PRO A 253 9.96 0.73 -13.39
N TRP A 254 9.61 0.86 -12.11
CA TRP A 254 8.20 0.86 -11.70
C TRP A 254 7.41 2.02 -12.30
N THR A 255 8.07 3.14 -12.61
CA THR A 255 7.45 4.29 -13.30
C THR A 255 6.92 3.93 -14.69
N GLN A 256 7.45 2.92 -15.37
CA GLN A 256 6.92 2.44 -16.65
C GLN A 256 5.57 1.72 -16.51
N CYS A 257 5.31 1.21 -15.30
CA CYS A 257 4.08 0.53 -14.93
C CYS A 257 3.02 1.50 -14.43
N TYR A 258 3.35 2.77 -14.12
CA TYR A 258 2.37 3.72 -13.59
C TYR A 258 1.16 3.88 -14.55
N PRO A 259 -0.09 3.58 -14.09
CA PRO A 259 -1.26 3.50 -14.96
C PRO A 259 -1.94 4.85 -15.22
N GLY A 260 -1.54 5.90 -14.51
CA GLY A 260 -2.05 7.28 -14.62
C GLY A 260 -2.79 7.76 -13.37
N ASP A 261 -2.91 9.09 -13.23
CA ASP A 261 -3.42 9.75 -12.02
C ASP A 261 -4.90 9.48 -11.75
N ASP A 262 -5.67 9.15 -12.79
CA ASP A 262 -7.13 8.96 -12.70
C ASP A 262 -7.50 7.70 -11.89
N THR A 263 -6.62 6.71 -11.84
CA THR A 263 -6.89 5.39 -11.21
C THR A 263 -5.94 5.07 -10.06
N VAL A 264 -5.14 6.04 -9.64
CA VAL A 264 -4.22 5.93 -8.50
C VAL A 264 -4.52 7.04 -7.50
N ASP A 265 -4.81 6.68 -6.26
CA ASP A 265 -5.12 7.62 -5.19
C ASP A 265 -3.91 7.86 -4.27
N ILE A 266 -3.07 6.83 -4.10
CA ILE A 266 -1.88 6.82 -3.24
C ILE A 266 -0.73 6.20 -4.04
N ILE A 267 0.49 6.73 -3.87
CA ILE A 267 1.70 6.12 -4.43
C ILE A 267 2.48 5.52 -3.26
N GLY A 268 2.40 4.21 -3.10
CA GLY A 268 3.09 3.46 -2.06
C GLY A 268 4.49 3.02 -2.48
N MET A 269 5.16 2.34 -1.56
CA MET A 269 6.44 1.66 -1.79
C MET A 269 6.64 0.56 -0.74
N ASP A 270 7.01 -0.63 -1.19
CA ASP A 270 7.46 -1.70 -0.30
C ASP A 270 8.99 -1.62 -0.13
N ALA A 271 9.46 -1.53 1.12
CA ALA A 271 10.83 -1.17 1.44
C ALA A 271 11.46 -2.07 2.53
N TYR A 272 12.31 -2.99 2.09
CA TYR A 272 13.12 -3.84 2.97
C TYR A 272 14.61 -3.50 2.88
N ASP A 273 15.36 -3.81 3.95
CA ASP A 273 16.81 -3.58 4.04
C ASP A 273 17.64 -4.58 3.20
N GLN A 274 17.47 -4.48 1.89
CA GLN A 274 18.11 -5.32 0.89
C GLN A 274 18.60 -4.50 -0.32
N PRO A 275 19.48 -5.02 -1.19
CA PRO A 275 20.29 -6.22 -1.01
C PRO A 275 21.28 -6.09 0.16
N ARG A 276 22.02 -7.16 0.43
CA ARG A 276 23.03 -7.14 1.49
C ARG A 276 24.06 -6.05 1.26
N GLY A 277 24.39 -5.31 2.32
CA GLY A 277 25.43 -4.29 2.32
C GLY A 277 25.02 -2.92 1.78
N LEU A 278 23.80 -2.77 1.24
CA LEU A 278 23.30 -1.48 0.78
C LEU A 278 22.84 -0.63 1.97
N SER A 279 23.52 0.50 2.19
CA SER A 279 23.19 1.44 3.28
C SER A 279 21.87 2.16 3.04
N PHE A 280 21.27 2.70 4.10
CA PHE A 280 20.02 3.48 3.97
C PHE A 280 20.19 4.68 3.04
N ASP A 281 21.32 5.40 3.12
CA ASP A 281 21.61 6.54 2.26
C ASP A 281 21.68 6.16 0.77
N GLU A 282 22.16 4.95 0.46
CA GLU A 282 22.16 4.42 -0.90
C GLU A 282 20.74 4.01 -1.33
N GLN A 283 19.94 3.41 -0.45
CA GLN A 283 18.52 3.08 -0.72
C GLN A 283 17.65 4.31 -1.01
N VAL A 284 18.01 5.45 -0.43
CA VAL A 284 17.37 6.74 -0.71
C VAL A 284 17.74 7.25 -2.11
N LYS A 285 19.04 7.19 -2.46
CA LYS A 285 19.61 7.83 -3.66
C LYS A 285 19.59 6.96 -4.91
N GLU A 286 19.43 5.65 -4.78
CA GLU A 286 19.45 4.77 -5.93
C GLU A 286 18.28 5.09 -6.89
N PRO A 287 18.44 4.82 -8.19
CA PRO A 287 17.35 4.96 -9.15
C PRO A 287 16.13 4.16 -8.69
N TYR A 288 14.95 4.78 -8.77
CA TYR A 288 13.68 4.20 -8.34
C TYR A 288 13.61 3.91 -6.82
N GLY A 289 14.51 4.49 -6.04
CA GLY A 289 14.62 4.38 -4.58
C GLY A 289 13.67 5.30 -3.81
N LEU A 290 13.93 5.49 -2.50
CA LEU A 290 13.00 6.21 -1.62
C LEU A 290 12.82 7.69 -1.99
N GLN A 291 13.88 8.39 -2.43
CA GLN A 291 13.74 9.79 -2.81
C GLN A 291 12.89 9.95 -4.08
N GLU A 292 13.14 9.12 -5.10
CA GLU A 292 12.39 9.17 -6.35
C GLU A 292 10.90 8.83 -6.13
N HIS A 293 10.59 7.93 -5.19
CA HIS A 293 9.23 7.65 -4.75
C HIS A 293 8.51 8.90 -4.22
N VAL A 294 9.13 9.60 -3.27
CA VAL A 294 8.55 10.82 -2.67
C VAL A 294 8.41 11.92 -3.71
N ASP A 295 9.42 12.13 -4.54
CA ASP A 295 9.42 13.16 -5.58
C ASP A 295 8.37 12.89 -6.66
N PHE A 296 8.21 11.62 -7.06
CA PHE A 296 7.19 11.20 -8.02
C PHE A 296 5.79 11.39 -7.44
N ALA A 297 5.53 10.96 -6.21
CA ALA A 297 4.24 11.20 -5.56
C ALA A 297 3.90 12.69 -5.48
N LYS A 298 4.91 13.52 -5.13
CA LYS A 298 4.77 14.97 -5.10
C LYS A 298 4.48 15.56 -6.48
N SER A 299 5.14 15.10 -7.55
CA SER A 299 4.89 15.60 -8.90
C SER A 299 3.50 15.24 -9.43
N HIS A 300 2.92 14.15 -8.93
CA HIS A 300 1.56 13.70 -9.25
C HIS A 300 0.49 14.21 -8.26
N GLY A 301 0.90 15.00 -7.25
CA GLY A 301 -0.01 15.53 -6.22
C GLY A 301 -0.68 14.45 -5.38
N LYS A 302 -0.03 13.30 -5.18
CA LYS A 302 -0.54 12.15 -4.42
C LYS A 302 0.16 12.02 -3.07
N ALA A 303 -0.55 11.44 -2.10
CA ALA A 303 0.06 11.04 -0.84
C ALA A 303 0.97 9.81 -1.05
N ILE A 304 1.96 9.65 -0.16
CA ILE A 304 2.80 8.44 -0.10
C ILE A 304 2.30 7.47 0.98
N SER A 305 2.61 6.19 0.83
CA SER A 305 2.44 5.14 1.85
C SER A 305 3.65 4.20 1.86
N TYR A 306 3.76 3.42 2.93
CA TYR A 306 4.66 2.26 3.02
C TYR A 306 3.87 1.03 3.47
N PRO A 307 3.16 0.35 2.54
CA PRO A 307 2.33 -0.81 2.88
C PRO A 307 3.15 -1.97 3.42
N GLU A 308 4.39 -2.11 2.98
CA GLU A 308 5.34 -3.00 3.62
C GLU A 308 6.68 -2.32 3.86
N TRP A 309 7.19 -2.47 5.07
CA TRP A 309 8.60 -2.24 5.33
C TRP A 309 9.09 -3.11 6.48
N GLY A 310 10.39 -3.37 6.51
CA GLY A 310 10.99 -4.14 7.59
C GLY A 310 12.42 -4.57 7.29
N LEU A 311 12.90 -5.50 8.12
CA LEU A 311 14.21 -6.11 7.95
C LEU A 311 14.15 -7.22 6.92
N PHE A 312 15.28 -7.68 6.42
CA PHE A 312 15.35 -8.82 5.53
C PHE A 312 16.79 -9.35 5.45
N ARG A 313 17.58 -8.87 4.48
CA ARG A 313 18.84 -9.53 4.11
C ARG A 313 20.02 -9.10 4.98
N ASN A 314 19.94 -7.93 5.60
CA ASN A 314 20.96 -7.40 6.51
C ASN A 314 20.77 -7.83 7.98
N GLY A 315 19.70 -8.57 8.29
CA GLY A 315 19.46 -9.12 9.63
C GLY A 315 19.02 -8.07 10.65
N ASP A 316 19.43 -8.21 11.91
CA ASP A 316 19.12 -7.25 12.98
C ASP A 316 19.81 -5.90 12.75
N ASN A 317 19.12 -4.99 12.06
CA ASN A 317 19.65 -3.73 11.56
C ASN A 317 18.98 -2.52 12.20
N ALA A 318 19.42 -2.20 13.42
CA ALA A 318 18.91 -1.07 14.19
C ALA A 318 19.09 0.30 13.49
N GLU A 319 20.11 0.43 12.63
CA GLU A 319 20.31 1.67 11.86
C GLU A 319 19.24 1.84 10.79
N TYR A 320 18.96 0.80 10.00
CA TYR A 320 17.86 0.84 9.03
C TYR A 320 16.53 1.17 9.71
N MET A 321 16.23 0.50 10.83
CA MET A 321 15.00 0.73 11.60
C MET A 321 14.87 2.20 12.03
N ARG A 322 15.93 2.79 12.60
CA ARG A 322 15.96 4.20 13.02
C ARG A 322 15.78 5.15 11.84
N ARG A 323 16.50 4.90 10.75
CA ARG A 323 16.52 5.77 9.56
C ARG A 323 15.19 5.74 8.82
N MET A 324 14.54 4.57 8.71
CA MET A 324 13.24 4.47 8.07
C MET A 324 12.13 5.13 8.90
N LEU A 325 12.17 5.00 10.23
CA LEU A 325 11.26 5.73 11.12
C LEU A 325 11.44 7.25 11.02
N ALA A 326 12.69 7.73 10.96
CA ALA A 326 12.99 9.15 10.75
C ALA A 326 12.53 9.65 9.38
N TRP A 327 12.72 8.86 8.32
CA TRP A 327 12.25 9.15 6.98
C TRP A 327 10.72 9.32 6.92
N MET A 328 9.98 8.44 7.60
CA MET A 328 8.52 8.56 7.69
C MET A 328 8.08 9.73 8.58
N ASP A 329 8.86 10.09 9.60
CA ASP A 329 8.58 11.31 10.36
C ASP A 329 8.84 12.58 9.52
N GLU A 330 9.81 12.58 8.62
CA GLU A 330 10.09 13.70 7.72
C GLU A 330 9.04 13.84 6.62
N HIS A 331 8.72 12.75 5.90
CA HIS A 331 7.86 12.80 4.71
C HIS A 331 6.38 12.55 4.98
N LYS A 332 6.03 12.17 6.21
CA LYS A 332 4.65 12.05 6.70
C LYS A 332 3.74 11.23 5.77
N PRO A 333 4.03 9.93 5.54
CA PRO A 333 3.15 9.09 4.73
C PRO A 333 1.73 9.08 5.30
N LEU A 334 0.75 8.86 4.42
CA LEU A 334 -0.64 8.66 4.83
C LEU A 334 -0.75 7.52 5.84
N TYR A 335 -0.04 6.42 5.57
CA TYR A 335 0.10 5.31 6.50
C TYR A 335 1.40 4.53 6.27
N ASN A 336 1.79 3.73 7.25
CA ASN A 336 2.84 2.72 7.11
C ASN A 336 2.53 1.46 7.92
N THR A 337 3.04 0.31 7.47
CA THR A 337 2.84 -0.98 8.12
C THR A 337 4.13 -1.78 8.13
N VAL A 338 4.60 -2.14 9.33
CA VAL A 338 5.77 -3.02 9.45
C VAL A 338 5.35 -4.47 9.19
N THR A 339 6.13 -5.21 8.42
CA THR A 339 5.90 -6.64 8.17
C THR A 339 6.49 -7.46 9.33
N ASP A 340 5.63 -8.08 10.15
CA ASP A 340 6.07 -8.64 11.42
C ASP A 340 5.99 -10.17 11.48
N TYR A 341 6.98 -10.81 10.87
CA TYR A 341 7.35 -12.22 11.05
C TYR A 341 8.83 -12.38 10.67
N CYS A 342 9.52 -13.46 11.08
CA CYS A 342 10.94 -13.61 10.70
C CYS A 342 11.11 -13.83 9.19
N PRO A 343 12.08 -13.18 8.52
CA PRO A 343 13.18 -12.39 9.10
C PRO A 343 12.88 -10.88 9.29
N HIS A 344 11.68 -10.42 8.94
CA HIS A 344 11.36 -9.00 8.80
C HIS A 344 11.01 -8.28 10.10
N GLY A 345 10.30 -8.99 10.98
CA GLY A 345 9.62 -8.41 12.12
C GLY A 345 10.52 -7.91 13.24
N VAL A 346 9.93 -7.09 14.10
CA VAL A 346 10.52 -6.51 15.30
C VAL A 346 9.88 -7.04 16.58
N TRP A 347 8.67 -7.59 16.50
CA TRP A 347 7.96 -8.11 17.65
C TRP A 347 7.91 -9.65 17.64
N GLN A 348 7.40 -10.26 16.58
CA GLN A 348 7.33 -11.72 16.46
C GLN A 348 8.67 -12.37 16.08
N CYS A 349 9.66 -11.57 15.64
CA CYS A 349 10.98 -12.09 15.31
C CYS A 349 12.02 -11.81 16.40
N ALA A 350 12.25 -12.80 17.27
CA ALA A 350 13.26 -12.72 18.33
C ALA A 350 14.72 -12.58 17.83
N ALA A 351 14.96 -12.80 16.54
CA ALA A 351 16.28 -12.65 15.92
C ALA A 351 16.71 -11.18 15.72
N ASN A 352 15.81 -10.22 15.94
CA ASN A 352 16.05 -8.79 15.67
C ASN A 352 16.03 -7.89 16.92
N PRO A 353 16.69 -8.26 18.05
CA PRO A 353 16.51 -7.59 19.33
C PRO A 353 16.91 -6.11 19.35
N LYS A 354 17.95 -5.71 18.60
CA LYS A 354 18.39 -4.29 18.56
C LYS A 354 17.40 -3.44 17.78
N SER A 355 16.84 -3.98 16.70
CA SER A 355 15.83 -3.31 15.91
C SER A 355 14.50 -3.23 16.66
N SER A 356 14.15 -4.28 17.42
CA SER A 356 13.02 -4.25 18.36
C SER A 356 13.15 -3.11 19.38
N GLU A 357 14.33 -2.93 19.97
CA GLU A 357 14.59 -1.85 20.91
C GLU A 357 14.39 -0.46 20.28
N VAL A 358 14.92 -0.24 19.07
CA VAL A 358 14.72 1.01 18.32
C VAL A 358 13.23 1.24 18.05
N TYR A 359 12.53 0.25 17.49
CA TYR A 359 11.12 0.38 17.13
C TYR A 359 10.26 0.71 18.35
N ARG A 360 10.48 0.03 19.48
CA ARG A 360 9.81 0.36 20.74
C ARG A 360 10.16 1.75 21.24
N SER A 361 11.43 2.17 21.18
CA SER A 361 11.84 3.48 21.71
C SER A 361 11.15 4.65 21.01
N VAL A 362 10.82 4.49 19.72
CA VAL A 362 10.19 5.53 18.91
C VAL A 362 8.66 5.49 18.97
N LEU A 363 8.06 4.29 19.00
CA LEU A 363 6.62 4.12 18.85
C LEU A 363 5.88 3.81 20.15
N SER A 364 6.57 3.58 21.26
CA SER A 364 5.91 3.27 22.53
C SER A 364 5.05 4.42 23.04
N GLY A 365 3.82 4.12 23.45
CA GLY A 365 2.87 5.09 24.00
C GLY A 365 2.45 6.17 23.02
N ARG A 366 2.70 5.99 21.72
CA ARG A 366 2.28 6.93 20.68
C ARG A 366 0.75 6.93 20.57
N SER A 367 0.14 8.02 20.99
CA SER A 367 -1.30 8.29 20.87
C SER A 367 -1.53 9.56 20.05
N ASP A 368 -2.60 9.59 19.26
CA ASP A 368 -3.02 10.82 18.55
C ASP A 368 -3.79 11.81 19.43
N GLU A 369 -4.11 11.43 20.67
CA GLU A 369 -4.65 12.39 21.64
C GLU A 369 -3.54 13.34 22.12
N PRO A 370 -3.75 14.67 22.05
CA PRO A 370 -2.86 15.60 22.71
C PRO A 370 -2.92 15.29 24.20
N LYS A 371 -1.79 14.84 24.76
CA LYS A 371 -1.61 14.72 26.19
C LYS A 371 -1.96 16.10 26.79
N PRO A 372 -2.96 16.22 27.69
CA PRO A 372 -3.26 17.51 28.30
C PRO A 372 -1.99 17.99 28.99
N THR A 373 -1.42 19.09 28.51
CA THR A 373 -0.39 19.81 29.25
C THR A 373 -1.02 20.16 30.60
N PRO A 374 -0.40 19.83 31.75
CA PRO A 374 -0.95 20.26 33.03
C PRO A 374 -0.95 21.79 33.02
N THR A 375 -2.13 22.39 32.92
CA THR A 375 -2.30 23.82 33.18
C THR A 375 -1.79 24.06 34.60
N PRO A 376 -0.74 24.86 34.81
CA PRO A 376 -0.32 25.20 36.17
C PRO A 376 -1.51 25.88 36.85
N THR A 377 -1.97 25.32 37.97
CA THR A 377 -2.98 25.95 38.82
C THR A 377 -2.44 27.34 39.20
N PRO A 378 -3.16 28.43 38.91
CA PRO A 378 -2.74 29.75 39.34
C PRO A 378 -2.64 29.75 40.86
N VAL A 379 -1.43 29.90 41.39
CA VAL A 379 -1.22 30.15 42.81
C VAL A 379 -1.73 31.55 43.07
N GLU A 380 -2.80 31.66 43.85
CA GLU A 380 -3.36 32.93 44.28
C GLU A 380 -2.25 33.73 45.00
N PRO A 381 -1.85 34.92 44.52
CA PRO A 381 -0.78 35.66 45.14
C PRO A 381 -1.23 36.15 46.51
N THR A 382 -0.56 35.65 47.55
CA THR A 382 -0.74 36.13 48.92
C THR A 382 -0.22 37.56 49.01
N THR A 383 -1.13 38.51 49.21
CA THR A 383 -0.79 39.93 49.38
C THR A 383 -0.18 40.12 50.77
N PRO A 384 1.05 40.63 50.91
CA PRO A 384 1.62 40.94 52.21
C PRO A 384 0.82 42.08 52.88
N PRO A 385 0.55 42.02 54.19
CA PRO A 385 -0.04 43.16 54.90
C PRO A 385 0.88 44.39 54.77
N ASP A 386 0.28 45.58 54.62
CA ASP A 386 0.91 46.89 54.43
C ASP A 386 1.55 47.18 53.05
N CYS A 387 1.03 46.59 51.97
CA CYS A 387 1.32 47.06 50.61
C CYS A 387 0.27 48.09 50.13
N SER A 388 0.72 49.24 49.63
CA SER A 388 -0.09 50.09 48.74
C SER A 388 0.19 49.74 47.28
N PRO A 389 -0.79 49.25 46.51
CA PRO A 389 -0.59 48.88 45.12
C PRO A 389 -0.33 50.13 44.27
N LEU A 390 0.68 50.07 43.39
CA LEU A 390 0.85 51.06 42.35
C LEU A 390 -0.05 50.69 41.17
N ASP A 391 -0.79 51.67 40.66
CA ASP A 391 -1.52 51.55 39.40
C ASP A 391 -0.59 52.00 38.26
N LEU A 392 -0.03 51.03 37.54
CA LEU A 392 0.91 51.27 36.43
C LEU A 392 0.27 51.08 35.06
N GLY A 393 -1.03 50.78 35.02
CA GLY A 393 -1.80 50.49 33.81
C GLY A 393 -1.60 49.06 33.29
N ASP A 394 -2.68 48.52 32.71
CA ASP A 394 -2.83 47.09 32.36
C ASP A 394 -1.70 46.52 31.48
N TRP A 395 -1.14 47.33 30.59
CA TRP A 395 -0.08 46.90 29.68
C TRP A 395 1.26 46.64 30.39
N VAL A 396 1.62 47.48 31.36
CA VAL A 396 2.86 47.35 32.13
C VAL A 396 2.73 46.21 33.14
N GLU A 397 1.57 46.09 33.78
CA GLU A 397 1.30 45.06 34.79
C GLU A 397 1.25 43.65 34.18
N TYR A 398 0.79 43.52 32.92
CA TYR A 398 0.84 42.27 32.16
C TYR A 398 2.28 41.75 31.97
N TRP A 399 3.22 42.63 31.63
CA TRP A 399 4.62 42.25 31.43
C TRP A 399 5.39 41.98 32.72
N LEU A 400 4.96 42.58 33.83
CA LEU A 400 5.55 42.37 35.16
C LEU A 400 4.97 41.14 35.88
N GLY A 401 3.94 40.50 35.33
CA GLY A 401 3.28 39.34 35.92
C GLY A 401 2.40 39.67 37.13
N GLY A 402 1.97 40.93 37.28
CA GLY A 402 1.11 41.38 38.37
C GLY A 402 1.37 42.83 38.81
N LYS A 403 0.56 43.31 39.77
CA LYS A 403 0.68 44.65 40.35
C LYS A 403 1.94 44.77 41.20
N LEU A 404 2.68 45.86 41.01
CA LEU A 404 3.86 46.15 41.82
C LEU A 404 3.44 46.80 43.16
N CYS A 405 4.01 46.29 44.24
CA CYS A 405 3.73 46.71 45.60
C CYS A 405 4.92 47.48 46.19
N LEU A 406 4.71 48.71 46.68
CA LEU A 406 5.73 49.44 47.44
C LEU A 406 5.33 49.57 48.91
N ARG A 407 6.31 49.41 49.80
CA ARG A 407 6.17 49.66 51.24
C ARG A 407 6.76 51.03 51.58
N PHE A 408 5.96 51.93 52.12
CA PHE A 408 6.38 53.31 52.47
C PHE A 408 6.79 53.41 53.95
N ASP A 409 7.67 52.53 54.40
CA ASP A 409 8.13 52.50 55.80
C ASP A 409 9.31 53.47 56.04
N TRP A 410 9.87 54.07 54.98
CA TRP A 410 11.11 54.85 55.02
C TRP A 410 10.93 56.38 55.05
N TYR A 411 9.86 56.92 55.65
CA TYR A 411 9.80 58.39 55.86
C TYR A 411 9.16 58.86 57.17
N SER A 412 9.16 58.02 58.22
CA SER A 412 8.82 58.50 59.58
C SER A 412 9.81 58.00 60.64
N ARG A 413 10.95 58.68 60.76
CA ARG A 413 11.71 58.88 62.02
C ARG A 413 12.94 59.76 61.75
N ASN A 414 12.69 61.07 61.72
CA ASN A 414 13.58 62.09 62.28
C ASN A 414 12.79 63.40 62.43
N ARG A 415 11.95 63.43 63.47
CA ARG A 415 11.74 64.61 64.33
C ARG A 415 11.59 64.10 65.76
#